data_AF-A0A534QY47-F1
#
_entry.id   AF-A0A534QY47-F1
#
_cell.length_a   1.000
_cell.length_b   1.000
_cell.length_c   1.000
_cell.angle_alpha   90.00
_cell.angle_beta   90.00
_cell.angle_gamma   90.00
#
_symmetry.space_group_name_H-M   'P 1'
#
loop_
_entity.id
_entity.type
_entity.pdbx_description
1 polymer ?
#
loop_
_entity_poly.entity_id
_entity_poly.type
_entity_poly.pdbx_seq_one_letter_code
_entity_poly.pdbx_strand_id
1 'polypeptide(L)'
;MMTALRIAGWTNLAIGLLHIAARPWERRMSYWVGIGPDMDRLGRMHFLLPYALWIATAAAFGAFGLYTLSAAGSFRSLPFAKAAVFSTIALTIGVLYLVGAWSLFKEG
;
A
#
# COMPACT_ATOMS: atom_id res chain seq x y z
N MET A 1 14.90 -17.61 -7.39
CA MET A 1 13.80 -17.12 -6.53
C MET A 1 14.16 -15.85 -5.73
N MET A 2 15.40 -15.68 -5.24
CA MET A 2 15.78 -14.50 -4.43
C MET A 2 15.67 -13.14 -5.15
N THR A 3 15.89 -13.08 -6.46
CA THR A 3 15.89 -11.82 -7.23
C THR A 3 14.52 -11.14 -7.30
N ALA A 4 13.45 -11.90 -7.48
CA ALA A 4 12.09 -11.37 -7.54
C ALA A 4 11.66 -10.74 -6.21
N LEU A 5 12.01 -11.38 -5.08
CA LEU A 5 11.75 -10.84 -3.74
C LEU A 5 12.53 -9.55 -3.50
N ARG A 6 13.77 -9.46 -3.97
CA ARG A 6 14.56 -8.20 -3.87
C ARG A 6 13.91 -7.06 -4.65
N ILE A 7 13.49 -7.32 -5.88
CA ILE A 7 12.81 -6.33 -6.72
C ILE A 7 11.52 -5.88 -6.04
N ALA A 8 10.65 -6.82 -5.64
CA ALA A 8 9.40 -6.50 -4.96
C ALA A 8 9.61 -5.70 -3.66
N GLY A 9 10.62 -6.05 -2.87
CA GLY A 9 10.96 -5.35 -1.64
C GLY A 9 11.43 -3.91 -1.87
N TRP A 10 12.34 -3.69 -2.83
CA TRP A 10 12.80 -2.36 -3.20
C TRP A 10 11.70 -1.50 -3.84
N THR A 11 10.84 -2.10 -4.68
CA THR A 11 9.69 -1.41 -5.27
C THR A 11 8.70 -0.96 -4.19
N ASN A 12 8.38 -1.82 -3.22
CA ASN A 12 7.50 -1.46 -2.12
C ASN A 12 8.07 -0.33 -1.24
N LEU A 13 9.38 -0.36 -0.97
CA LEU A 13 10.04 0.75 -0.28
C LEU A 13 9.97 2.05 -1.10
N ALA A 14 10.24 1.99 -2.40
CA ALA A 14 10.16 3.15 -3.29
C ALA A 14 8.74 3.73 -3.33
N ILE A 15 7.71 2.88 -3.39
CA ILE A 15 6.30 3.30 -3.33
C ILE A 15 6.00 3.96 -1.98
N GLY A 16 6.42 3.36 -0.87
CA GLY A 16 6.21 3.94 0.46
C GLY A 16 6.87 5.31 0.61
N LEU A 17 8.10 5.46 0.13
CA LEU A 17 8.81 6.75 0.11
C LEU A 17 8.12 7.76 -0.80
N LEU A 18 7.63 7.35 -1.97
CA LEU A 18 6.89 8.22 -2.88
C LEU A 18 5.60 8.74 -2.24
N HIS A 19 4.90 7.90 -1.46
CA HIS A 19 3.72 8.34 -0.69
C HIS A 19 4.07 9.35 0.41
N ILE A 20 5.28 9.35 0.97
CA ILE A 20 5.69 10.39 1.90
C ILE A 20 6.11 11.65 1.14
N ALA A 21 6.89 11.50 0.07
CA ALA A 21 7.39 12.61 -0.73
C ALA A 21 6.27 13.37 -1.46
N ALA A 22 5.20 12.69 -1.86
CA ALA A 22 4.09 13.28 -2.59
C ALA A 22 3.07 14.01 -1.69
N ARG A 23 3.29 14.07 -0.37
CA ARG A 23 2.42 14.77 0.59
C ARG A 23 2.10 16.22 0.21
N PRO A 24 3.06 17.05 -0.25
CA PRO A 24 2.75 18.42 -0.68
C PRO A 24 1.80 18.48 -1.90
N TRP A 25 1.65 17.38 -2.64
CA TRP A 25 0.79 17.24 -3.81
C TRP A 25 -0.34 16.23 -3.60
N GLU A 26 -0.62 15.81 -2.36
CA GLU A 26 -1.56 14.71 -2.06
C GLU A 26 -2.94 14.92 -2.67
N ARG A 27 -3.47 16.15 -2.63
CA ARG A 27 -4.78 16.49 -3.19
C ARG A 27 -4.76 16.34 -4.69
N ARG A 28 -3.75 16.91 -5.36
CA ARG A 28 -3.58 16.80 -6.81
C ARG A 28 -3.42 15.34 -7.24
N MET A 29 -2.61 14.56 -6.53
CA MET A 29 -2.42 13.14 -6.80
C MET A 29 -3.70 12.32 -6.60
N SER A 30 -4.46 12.61 -5.54
CA SER A 30 -5.74 11.95 -5.28
C SER A 30 -6.73 12.14 -6.42
N TYR A 31 -6.79 13.34 -7.00
CA TYR A 31 -7.60 13.60 -8.21
C TYR A 31 -7.06 12.91 -9.46
N TRP A 32 -5.74 12.88 -9.63
CA TRP A 32 -5.09 12.19 -10.76
C TRP A 32 -5.36 10.69 -10.78
N VAL A 33 -5.37 10.05 -9.60
CA VAL A 33 -5.65 8.61 -9.45
C VAL A 33 -7.17 8.33 -9.41
N GLY A 34 -8.01 9.36 -9.43
CA GLY A 34 -9.48 9.24 -9.46
C GLY A 34 -10.15 9.08 -8.08
N ILE A 35 -9.39 9.12 -6.99
CA ILE A 35 -9.90 9.00 -5.60
C ILE A 35 -10.17 10.37 -4.93
N GLY A 36 -9.99 11.47 -5.66
CA GLY A 36 -10.13 12.84 -5.16
C GLY A 36 -11.48 13.11 -4.47
N PRO A 37 -12.63 12.79 -5.10
CA PRO A 37 -13.95 12.98 -4.48
C PRO A 37 -14.12 12.23 -3.15
N ASP A 38 -13.57 11.01 -3.05
CA ASP A 38 -13.62 10.20 -1.83
C ASP A 38 -12.73 10.79 -0.73
N MET A 39 -11.53 11.25 -1.09
CA MET A 39 -10.63 11.92 -0.13
C MET A 39 -11.23 13.24 0.37
N ASP A 40 -11.88 14.02 -0.49
CA ASP A 40 -12.60 15.23 -0.10
C ASP A 40 -13.80 14.88 0.82
N ARG A 41 -14.48 13.75 0.59
CA ARG A 41 -15.55 13.25 1.47
C ARG A 41 -15.02 12.83 2.85
N LEU A 42 -13.89 12.12 2.91
CA LEU A 42 -13.22 11.79 4.18
C LEU A 42 -12.76 13.05 4.92
N GLY A 43 -12.21 14.03 4.20
CA GLY A 43 -11.78 15.31 4.76
C GLY A 43 -12.93 16.09 5.39
N ARG A 44 -14.15 16.00 4.83
CA ARG A 44 -15.36 16.58 5.43
C ARG A 44 -15.80 15.91 6.73
N MET A 45 -15.48 14.62 6.93
CA MET A 45 -15.74 13.95 8.22
C MET A 45 -14.72 14.39 9.26
N HIS A 46 -13.43 14.40 8.89
CA HIS A 46 -12.37 14.94 9.73
C HIS A 46 -11.15 15.27 8.88
N PHE A 47 -10.59 16.47 9.04
CA PHE A 47 -9.49 16.95 8.19
C PHE A 47 -8.25 16.06 8.22
N LEU A 48 -7.98 15.36 9.34
CA LEU A 48 -6.85 14.42 9.47
C LEU A 48 -7.04 13.07 8.77
N LEU A 49 -8.27 12.67 8.43
CA LEU A 49 -8.52 11.32 7.92
C LEU A 49 -7.82 11.02 6.58
N PRO A 50 -7.86 11.92 5.57
CA PRO A 50 -7.11 11.71 4.32
C PRO A 50 -5.60 11.58 4.56
N TYR A 51 -5.06 12.41 5.47
CA TYR A 51 -3.65 12.36 5.84
C TYR A 51 -3.28 11.06 6.56
N ALA A 52 -4.13 10.59 7.46
CA ALA A 52 -3.94 9.34 8.18
C ALA A 52 -3.94 8.16 7.21
N LEU A 53 -4.85 8.14 6.23
CA LEU A 53 -4.91 7.10 5.21
C LEU A 53 -3.65 7.10 4.31
N TRP A 54 -3.13 8.28 3.95
CA TRP A 54 -1.88 8.40 3.20
C TRP A 54 -0.68 7.86 3.98
N ILE A 55 -0.55 8.23 5.26
CA ILE A 55 0.53 7.73 6.13
C ILE A 55 0.38 6.21 6.35
N ALA A 56 -0.84 5.72 6.57
CA ALA A 56 -1.10 4.30 6.74
C ALA A 56 -0.70 3.50 5.49
N THR A 57 -1.03 4.02 4.31
CA THR A 57 -0.63 3.42 3.03
C THR A 57 0.90 3.39 2.89
N ALA A 58 1.58 4.53 3.17
CA ALA A 58 3.03 4.61 3.13
C ALA A 58 3.69 3.62 4.10
N ALA A 59 3.16 3.51 5.33
CA ALA A 59 3.64 2.59 6.36
C ALA A 59 3.43 1.13 5.94
N ALA A 60 2.29 0.79 5.34
CA ALA A 60 2.01 -0.55 4.84
C ALA A 60 3.00 -0.95 3.74
N PHE A 61 3.21 -0.11 2.73
CA PHE A 61 4.20 -0.34 1.68
C PHE A 61 5.64 -0.41 2.24
N GLY A 62 5.97 0.46 3.19
CA GLY A 62 7.26 0.43 3.89
C GLY A 62 7.49 -0.88 4.64
N ALA A 63 6.52 -1.33 5.42
CA ALA A 63 6.56 -2.58 6.15
C ALA A 63 6.70 -3.77 5.19
N PHE A 64 5.85 -3.86 4.16
CA PHE A 64 5.93 -4.93 3.17
C PHE A 64 7.26 -4.93 2.41
N GLY A 65 7.82 -3.76 2.09
CA GLY A 65 9.13 -3.63 1.48
C GLY A 65 10.25 -4.18 2.37
N LEU A 66 10.29 -3.76 3.64
CA LEU A 66 11.27 -4.24 4.63
C LEU A 66 11.17 -5.75 4.85
N TYR A 67 9.96 -6.29 5.02
CA TYR A 67 9.76 -7.72 5.23
C TYR A 67 10.10 -8.56 4.00
N THR A 68 9.81 -8.06 2.80
CA THR A 68 10.19 -8.76 1.56
C THR A 68 11.71 -8.75 1.35
N LEU A 69 12.40 -7.64 1.65
CA LEU A 69 13.86 -7.57 1.63
C LEU A 69 14.51 -8.47 2.69
N SER A 70 13.91 -8.56 3.87
CA SER A 70 14.32 -9.48 4.94
C SER A 70 14.18 -10.94 4.48
N ALA A 71 13.04 -11.31 3.89
CA ALA A 71 12.81 -12.65 3.33
C ALA A 71 13.75 -13.00 2.16
N ALA A 72 14.23 -12.01 1.42
CA ALA A 72 15.20 -12.19 0.34
C ALA A 72 16.65 -12.34 0.82
N GLY A 73 16.90 -12.35 2.14
CA GLY A 73 18.26 -12.40 2.71
C GLY A 73 19.10 -11.15 2.45
N SER A 74 18.48 -10.07 1.94
CA SER A 74 19.17 -8.81 1.61
C SER A 74 19.14 -7.79 2.75
N PHE A 75 18.42 -8.09 3.83
CA PHE A 75 18.28 -7.24 5.01
C PHE A 75 18.26 -8.06 6.29
N ARG A 76 18.40 -7.40 7.45
CA ARG A 76 18.37 -8.05 8.77
C ARG A 76 17.06 -8.82 8.96
N SER A 77 17.15 -10.00 9.57
CA SER A 77 16.00 -10.80 9.99
C SER A 77 15.11 -9.98 10.92
N LEU A 78 13.90 -9.65 10.48
CA LEU A 78 12.89 -8.98 11.30
C LEU A 78 12.03 -10.02 12.04
N PRO A 79 11.67 -9.79 13.32
CA PRO A 79 10.74 -10.65 14.03
C PRO A 79 9.38 -10.67 13.29
N PHE A 80 8.66 -11.80 13.32
CA PHE A 80 7.37 -11.99 12.64
C PHE A 80 7.38 -11.96 11.10
N ALA A 81 8.54 -12.15 10.45
CA ALA A 81 8.65 -12.11 8.99
C ALA A 81 7.66 -13.03 8.24
N LYS A 82 7.39 -14.23 8.76
CA LYS A 82 6.39 -15.14 8.16
C LYS A 82 4.98 -14.53 8.23
N ALA A 83 4.57 -14.01 9.39
CA ALA A 83 3.25 -13.43 9.58
C ALA A 83 3.04 -12.19 8.70
N ALA A 84 4.07 -11.35 8.54
CA ALA A 84 4.02 -10.20 7.65
C ALA A 84 3.84 -10.63 6.19
N VAL A 85 4.63 -11.60 5.70
CA VAL A 85 4.50 -12.12 4.32
C VAL A 85 3.13 -12.75 4.08
N PHE A 86 2.63 -13.55 5.02
CA PHE A 86 1.28 -14.11 4.92
C PHE A 86 0.20 -13.04 4.92
N SER A 87 0.36 -11.99 5.72
CA SER A 87 -0.56 -10.85 5.73
C SER A 87 -0.55 -10.10 4.40
N THR A 88 0.62 -9.91 3.79
CA THR A 88 0.72 -9.29 2.45
C THR A 88 -0.04 -10.12 1.42
N ILE A 89 0.21 -11.43 1.39
CA ILE A 89 -0.44 -12.34 0.44
C ILE A 89 -1.95 -12.34 0.66
N ALA A 90 -2.39 -12.45 1.91
CA ALA A 90 -3.81 -12.41 2.27
C ALA A 90 -4.47 -11.08 1.89
N LEU A 91 -3.80 -9.95 2.09
CA LEU A 91 -4.29 -8.64 1.70
C LEU A 91 -4.39 -8.51 0.18
N THR A 92 -3.36 -8.94 -0.56
CA THR A 92 -3.37 -8.92 -2.04
C THR A 92 -4.49 -9.80 -2.60
N ILE A 93 -4.64 -11.01 -2.08
CA ILE A 93 -5.74 -11.90 -2.47
C ILE A 93 -7.08 -11.26 -2.12
N GLY A 94 -7.25 -10.74 -0.90
CA GLY A 94 -8.48 -10.06 -0.47
C GLY A 94 -8.84 -8.88 -1.37
N VAL A 95 -7.87 -8.05 -1.75
CA VAL A 95 -8.07 -6.95 -2.70
C VAL A 95 -8.47 -7.47 -4.08
N LEU A 96 -7.82 -8.51 -4.61
CA LEU A 96 -8.19 -9.10 -5.89
C LEU A 96 -9.61 -9.66 -5.89
N TYR A 97 -10.02 -10.32 -4.81
CA TYR A 97 -11.38 -10.82 -4.64
C TYR A 97 -12.40 -9.69 -4.52
N LEU A 98 -12.08 -8.62 -3.79
CA LEU A 98 -12.97 -7.45 -3.68
C LEU A 98 -13.11 -6.70 -5.01
N VAL A 99 -12.02 -6.53 -5.76
CA VAL A 99 -12.04 -5.91 -7.10
C VAL A 99 -12.81 -6.79 -8.08
N GLY A 100 -12.59 -8.11 -8.07
CA GLY A 100 -13.33 -9.06 -8.88
C GLY A 100 -14.83 -9.08 -8.55
N ALA A 101 -15.18 -9.11 -7.26
CA ALA A 101 -16.57 -9.02 -6.81
C ALA A 101 -17.21 -7.70 -7.25
N TRP A 102 -16.50 -6.57 -7.08
CA TRP A 102 -16.97 -5.26 -7.53
C TRP A 102 -17.21 -5.19 -9.04
N SER A 103 -16.35 -5.83 -9.86
CA SER A 103 -16.58 -5.89 -11.31
C SER A 103 -17.84 -6.66 -11.69
N LEU A 104 -18.20 -7.72 -10.95
CA LEU A 104 -19.42 -8.48 -11.20
C LEU A 104 -20.70 -7.69 -10.89
N PHE A 105 -20.67 -6.78 -9.90
CA PHE A 105 -21.82 -5.93 -9.56
C PHE A 105 -21.95 -4.68 -10.43
N LYS A 106 -20.92 -4.30 -11.18
CA LYS A 106 -20.97 -3.12 -12.07
C LYS A 106 -21.59 -3.44 -13.44
N GLU A 107 -21.72 -4.71 -13.79
CA GLU A 107 -22.31 -5.20 -15.05
C GLU A 107 -23.76 -5.72 -14.90
N GLY A 108 -24.38 -5.58 -13.72
CA GLY A 108 -25.76 -6.00 -13.43
C GLY A 108 -26.76 -4.86 -13.36
#